data_AF-A0A529PC75-F1
#
_entry.id   AF-A0A529PC75-F1
#
_cell.length_a   1.000
_cell.length_b   1.000
_cell.length_c   1.000
_cell.angle_alpha   90.00
_cell.angle_beta   90.00
_cell.angle_gamma   90.00
#
_symmetry.space_group_name_H-M   'P 1'
#
loop_
_entity.id
_entity.type
_entity.pdbx_description
1 polymer ?
#
loop_
_entity_poly.entity_id
_entity_poly.type
_entity_poly.pdbx_seq_one_letter_code
_entity_poly.pdbx_strand_id
1 'polypeptide(L)'
;RDQYSNRHPAWASTAGFPTTYDASDPPYILVFKSGKSFHARLSLESSLKKMSPASRPKGILSNNIGIAIAPHEFVNSLLVPQTSRLDEFEIQRDATVAEEFDPKNISDGRKRIIASVIRRLGQQTFRRKLISAYSGQCALTCCKTPWVLEAAHISPYRGIKTNAVSNGLLLRADVHTLFDLALVAIEPTKLVVRVSKLLEGSMYEALDGKHPVLPAKAALHPSVAALEYHYGLFHP
;
A
#
# COMPACT_ATOMS: atom_id res chain seq x y z
N ARG A 1 -12.79 15.44 26.30
CA ARG A 1 -12.17 15.40 24.95
C ARG A 1 -11.84 13.94 24.68
N ASP A 2 -12.61 13.29 23.82
CA ASP A 2 -12.60 11.84 23.65
C ASP A 2 -11.36 11.39 22.88
N GLN A 3 -10.70 10.36 23.38
CA GLN A 3 -9.43 9.85 22.89
C GLN A 3 -9.63 8.92 21.66
N TYR A 4 -10.80 8.99 21.03
CA TYR A 4 -11.31 7.99 20.08
C TYR A 4 -11.46 8.49 18.64
N SER A 5 -11.17 9.76 18.34
CA SER A 5 -11.32 10.33 17.00
C SER A 5 -10.20 9.97 16.01
N ASN A 6 -9.07 9.43 16.49
CA ASN A 6 -7.95 8.97 15.67
C ASN A 6 -7.61 7.50 15.96
N ARG A 7 -8.58 6.62 15.77
CA ARG A 7 -8.32 5.18 15.88
C ARG A 7 -7.34 4.74 14.77
N HIS A 8 -6.25 4.06 15.14
CA HIS A 8 -5.33 3.43 14.19
C HIS A 8 -6.13 2.55 13.22
N PRO A 9 -5.80 2.47 11.91
CA PRO A 9 -6.56 1.68 10.93
C PRO A 9 -6.81 0.22 11.34
N ALA A 10 -5.92 -0.36 12.15
CA ALA A 10 -6.08 -1.69 12.75
C ALA A 10 -7.28 -1.83 13.71
N TRP A 11 -7.88 -0.73 14.14
CA TRP A 11 -9.11 -0.70 14.97
C TRP A 11 -10.38 -0.46 14.15
N ALA A 12 -10.28 -0.45 12.82
CA ALA A 12 -11.44 -0.36 11.94
C ALA A 12 -12.13 -1.72 11.78
N SER A 13 -13.44 -1.73 11.58
CA SER A 13 -14.20 -2.94 11.24
C SER A 13 -13.72 -3.58 9.93
N THR A 14 -13.25 -2.77 8.98
CA THR A 14 -12.62 -3.22 7.72
C THR A 14 -11.32 -3.99 7.96
N ALA A 15 -10.59 -3.69 9.04
CA ALA A 15 -9.43 -4.47 9.48
C ALA A 15 -9.81 -5.72 10.30
N GLY A 16 -11.10 -6.05 10.39
CA GLY A 16 -11.63 -7.16 11.16
C GLY A 16 -11.83 -6.87 12.65
N PHE A 17 -11.69 -5.62 13.10
CA PHE A 17 -11.87 -5.27 14.51
C PHE A 17 -13.33 -5.50 14.93
N PRO A 18 -13.59 -6.30 15.98
CA PRO A 18 -14.95 -6.66 16.35
C PRO A 18 -15.72 -5.42 16.84
N THR A 19 -16.97 -5.31 16.41
CA THR A 19 -17.87 -4.20 16.81
C THR A 19 -18.37 -4.34 18.25
N THR A 20 -18.32 -5.56 18.79
CA THR A 20 -18.68 -5.92 20.16
C THR A 20 -17.53 -6.66 20.81
N TYR A 21 -17.19 -6.30 22.04
CA TYR A 21 -16.16 -7.00 22.80
C TYR A 21 -16.66 -8.38 23.26
N ASP A 22 -15.95 -9.44 22.92
CA ASP A 22 -16.17 -10.79 23.42
C ASP A 22 -15.10 -11.11 24.46
N ALA A 23 -15.54 -11.33 25.71
CA ALA A 23 -14.63 -11.67 26.81
C ALA A 23 -14.06 -13.09 26.70
N SER A 24 -14.72 -13.98 25.94
CA SER A 24 -14.26 -15.37 25.73
C SER A 24 -13.20 -15.49 24.64
N ASP A 25 -13.12 -14.50 23.74
CA ASP A 25 -12.10 -14.41 22.70
C ASP A 25 -11.63 -12.95 22.52
N PRO A 26 -10.89 -12.41 23.50
CA PRO A 26 -10.54 -11.00 23.50
C PRO A 26 -9.63 -10.63 22.32
N PRO A 27 -9.81 -9.44 21.72
CA PRO A 27 -8.96 -8.97 20.63
C PRO A 27 -7.59 -8.48 21.13
N TYR A 28 -6.54 -8.88 20.44
CA TYR A 28 -5.15 -8.46 20.64
C TYR A 28 -4.73 -7.49 19.52
N ILE A 29 -4.11 -6.39 19.92
CA ILE A 29 -3.48 -5.45 18.99
C ILE A 29 -1.97 -5.63 19.09
N LEU A 30 -1.42 -6.24 18.05
CA LEU A 30 -0.01 -6.58 17.95
C LEU A 30 0.71 -5.43 17.26
N VAL A 31 1.52 -4.70 18.00
CA VAL A 31 2.42 -3.68 17.46
C VAL A 31 3.83 -4.25 17.43
N PHE A 32 4.44 -4.28 16.25
CA PHE A 32 5.76 -4.87 16.07
C PHE A 32 6.55 -4.13 15.01
N LYS A 33 7.87 -4.28 15.06
CA LYS A 33 8.80 -3.72 14.08
C LYS A 33 9.25 -4.84 13.14
N SER A 34 9.21 -4.59 11.83
CA SER A 34 9.82 -5.44 10.81
C SER A 34 10.69 -4.55 9.92
N GLY A 35 11.97 -4.94 9.76
CA GLY A 35 12.97 -4.08 9.12
C GLY A 35 13.08 -2.71 9.82
N LYS A 36 12.90 -1.64 9.05
CA LYS A 36 12.87 -0.24 9.55
C LYS A 36 11.47 0.25 9.95
N SER A 37 10.42 -0.51 9.65
CA SER A 37 9.02 -0.07 9.76
C SER A 37 8.30 -0.64 10.98
N PHE A 38 7.34 0.13 11.53
CA PHE A 38 6.41 -0.35 12.55
C PHE A 38 5.08 -0.75 11.91
N HIS A 39 4.49 -1.83 12.39
CA HIS A 39 3.22 -2.37 11.92
C HIS A 39 2.29 -2.63 13.10
N ALA A 40 0.98 -2.48 12.87
CA ALA A 40 -0.04 -2.96 13.77
C ALA A 40 -0.96 -3.97 13.07
N ARG A 41 -1.28 -5.06 13.76
CA ARG A 41 -2.22 -6.08 13.30
C ARG A 41 -3.18 -6.48 14.41
N LEU A 42 -4.39 -6.83 14.01
CA LEU A 42 -5.38 -7.44 14.88
C LEU A 42 -5.19 -8.96 14.89
N SER A 43 -5.30 -9.56 16.06
CA SER A 43 -5.51 -11.00 16.22
C SER A 43 -6.55 -11.24 17.32
N LEU A 44 -7.18 -12.41 17.29
CA LEU A 44 -8.00 -12.91 18.40
C LEU A 44 -7.18 -13.87 19.27
N GLU A 45 -7.59 -14.07 20.51
CA GLU A 45 -6.94 -15.01 21.42
C GLU A 45 -6.96 -16.44 20.89
N SER A 46 -8.10 -16.85 20.31
CA SER A 46 -8.31 -18.15 19.71
C SER A 46 -7.31 -18.42 18.58
N SER A 47 -7.05 -17.41 17.75
CA SER A 47 -6.04 -17.46 16.68
C SER A 47 -4.62 -17.61 17.24
N LEU A 48 -4.28 -16.88 18.31
CA LEU A 48 -2.99 -17.02 18.98
C LEU A 48 -2.84 -18.41 19.61
N LYS A 49 -3.88 -18.95 20.27
CA LYS A 49 -3.86 -20.29 20.89
C LYS A 49 -3.66 -21.42 19.89
N LYS A 50 -4.10 -21.27 18.63
CA LYS A 50 -3.85 -22.25 17.55
C LYS A 50 -2.37 -22.36 17.17
N MET A 51 -1.57 -21.33 17.46
CA MET A 51 -0.14 -21.35 17.16
C MET A 51 0.61 -22.18 18.20
N SER A 52 1.68 -22.86 17.76
CA SER A 52 2.56 -23.58 18.67
C SER A 52 3.12 -22.63 19.75
N PRO A 53 3.39 -23.10 20.99
CA PRO A 53 4.03 -22.27 22.01
C PRO A 53 5.39 -21.69 21.58
N ALA A 54 6.16 -22.42 20.77
CA ALA A 54 7.46 -21.98 20.26
C ALA A 54 7.33 -20.88 19.18
N SER A 55 6.22 -20.87 18.44
CA SER A 55 5.94 -19.89 17.39
C SER A 55 5.24 -18.63 17.93
N ARG A 56 5.23 -18.41 19.25
CA ARG A 56 4.60 -17.24 19.90
C ARG A 56 5.61 -16.41 20.69
N PRO A 57 5.41 -15.08 20.79
CA PRO A 57 6.13 -14.28 21.75
C PRO A 57 5.90 -14.78 23.18
N LYS A 58 6.97 -14.84 23.98
CA LYS A 58 6.90 -15.35 25.34
C LYS A 58 5.97 -14.47 26.18
N GLY A 59 5.00 -15.10 26.85
CA GLY A 59 4.06 -14.42 27.74
C GLY A 59 2.88 -13.72 27.05
N ILE A 60 2.71 -13.86 25.72
CA ILE A 60 1.65 -13.15 24.96
C ILE A 60 0.23 -13.40 25.48
N LEU A 61 -0.05 -14.57 26.08
CA LEU A 61 -1.38 -14.90 26.64
C LEU A 61 -1.47 -14.71 28.16
N SER A 62 -0.34 -14.52 28.85
CA SER A 62 -0.30 -14.42 30.31
C SER A 62 -0.14 -12.98 30.80
N ASN A 63 0.56 -12.15 30.02
CA ASN A 63 0.72 -10.72 30.24
C ASN A 63 0.25 -9.99 28.97
N ASN A 64 -0.92 -9.38 29.03
CA ASN A 64 -1.54 -8.65 27.92
C ASN A 64 -0.93 -7.26 27.66
N ILE A 65 0.12 -6.89 28.40
CA ILE A 65 0.87 -5.64 28.26
C ILE A 65 2.37 -5.95 28.34
N GLY A 66 3.13 -5.53 27.33
CA GLY A 66 4.60 -5.66 27.33
C GLY A 66 5.23 -5.69 25.93
N ILE A 67 6.57 -5.66 25.90
CA ILE A 67 7.37 -5.83 24.68
C ILE A 67 8.11 -7.16 24.79
N ALA A 68 7.95 -8.02 23.78
CA ALA A 68 8.63 -9.31 23.70
C ALA A 68 9.19 -9.55 22.30
N ILE A 69 10.25 -10.36 22.21
CA ILE A 69 10.80 -10.79 20.91
C ILE A 69 9.78 -11.70 20.23
N ALA A 70 9.41 -11.35 19.00
CA ALA A 70 8.54 -12.16 18.17
C ALA A 70 9.37 -13.12 17.31
N PRO A 71 9.09 -14.44 17.32
CA PRO A 71 9.69 -15.38 16.38
C PRO A 71 9.38 -15.01 14.93
N HIS A 72 10.28 -15.32 14.00
CA HIS A 72 10.10 -14.99 12.58
C HIS A 72 8.84 -15.64 11.98
N GLU A 73 8.52 -16.88 12.37
CA GLU A 73 7.28 -17.56 11.99
C GLU A 73 6.03 -16.79 12.44
N PHE A 74 6.09 -16.18 13.64
CA PHE A 74 4.98 -15.39 14.16
C PHE A 74 4.75 -14.16 13.27
N VAL A 75 5.80 -13.40 12.97
CA VAL A 75 5.72 -12.20 12.12
C VAL A 75 5.24 -12.57 10.70
N ASN A 76 5.73 -13.67 10.13
CA ASN A 76 5.28 -14.16 8.82
C ASN A 76 3.79 -14.53 8.80
N SER A 77 3.27 -15.10 9.89
CA SER A 77 1.84 -15.45 9.98
C SER A 77 0.92 -14.23 9.94
N LEU A 78 1.45 -13.04 10.27
CA LEU A 78 0.71 -11.78 10.24
C LEU A 78 0.60 -11.16 8.83
N LEU A 79 1.12 -11.86 7.81
CA LEU A 79 1.10 -11.48 6.39
C LEU A 79 1.66 -10.06 6.16
N VAL A 80 2.68 -9.69 6.94
CA VAL A 80 3.38 -8.42 6.78
C VAL A 80 4.66 -8.67 5.98
N PRO A 81 4.88 -7.95 4.87
CA PRO A 81 6.13 -8.05 4.13
C PRO A 81 7.29 -7.63 5.03
N GLN A 82 8.38 -8.41 5.03
CA GLN A 82 9.55 -8.17 5.89
C GLN A 82 10.36 -6.92 5.49
N THR A 83 10.16 -6.47 4.26
CA THR A 83 10.73 -5.28 3.67
C THR A 83 9.60 -4.39 3.18
N SER A 84 9.66 -3.10 3.48
CA SER A 84 8.76 -2.15 2.84
C SER A 84 9.17 -1.96 1.38
N ARG A 85 8.25 -1.42 0.55
CA ARG A 85 8.59 -1.02 -0.82
C ARG A 85 9.71 0.02 -0.87
N LEU A 86 9.79 0.88 0.14
CA LEU A 86 10.88 1.83 0.27
C LEU A 86 12.21 1.12 0.53
N ASP A 87 12.23 0.13 1.42
CA ASP A 87 13.44 -0.67 1.68
C ASP A 87 13.87 -1.43 0.40
N GLU A 88 12.92 -2.02 -0.33
CA GLU A 88 13.19 -2.67 -1.62
C GLU A 88 13.77 -1.68 -2.64
N PHE A 89 13.21 -0.47 -2.71
CA PHE A 89 13.71 0.59 -3.58
C PHE A 89 15.13 1.04 -3.21
N GLU A 90 15.41 1.26 -1.92
CA GLU A 90 16.75 1.62 -1.43
C GLU A 90 17.77 0.53 -1.77
N ILE A 91 17.43 -0.74 -1.53
CA ILE A 91 18.27 -1.89 -1.87
C ILE A 91 18.53 -1.95 -3.38
N GLN A 92 17.50 -1.77 -4.21
CA GLN A 92 17.64 -1.81 -5.66
C GLN A 92 18.49 -0.66 -6.20
N ARG A 93 18.31 0.56 -5.65
CA ARG A 93 19.12 1.73 -5.95
C ARG A 93 20.60 1.48 -5.63
N ASP A 94 20.87 0.84 -4.50
CA ASP A 94 22.24 0.55 -4.08
C ASP A 94 22.85 -0.63 -4.87
N ALA A 95 22.00 -1.56 -5.36
CA ALA A 95 22.41 -2.69 -6.19
C ALA A 95 22.60 -2.35 -7.69
N THR A 96 22.19 -1.17 -8.17
CA THR A 96 22.23 -0.82 -9.61
C THR A 96 23.63 -0.50 -10.16
N VAL A 97 24.69 -1.03 -9.54
CA VAL A 97 26.05 -0.99 -10.07
C VAL A 97 26.21 -2.09 -11.15
N ALA A 98 26.01 -1.66 -12.41
CA ALA A 98 26.43 -2.27 -13.67
C ALA A 98 26.35 -3.82 -13.79
N GLU A 99 25.20 -4.34 -14.23
CA GLU A 99 25.18 -5.66 -14.89
C GLU A 99 25.77 -5.53 -16.31
N GLU A 100 26.74 -6.39 -16.63
CA GLU A 100 27.35 -6.50 -17.96
C GLU A 100 26.38 -7.19 -18.94
N PHE A 101 26.17 -6.59 -20.11
CA PHE A 101 25.24 -7.12 -21.13
C PHE A 101 25.81 -8.38 -21.81
N ASP A 102 25.16 -9.55 -21.62
CA ASP A 102 25.48 -10.80 -22.34
C ASP A 102 24.52 -11.08 -23.52
N PRO A 103 24.97 -10.97 -24.77
CA PRO A 103 24.16 -11.22 -25.97
C PRO A 103 23.83 -12.70 -26.22
N LYS A 104 24.30 -13.66 -25.41
CA LYS A 104 24.05 -15.10 -25.62
C LYS A 104 22.76 -15.62 -24.96
N ASN A 105 22.08 -14.81 -24.16
CA ASN A 105 20.91 -15.21 -23.36
C ASN A 105 19.55 -14.82 -24.01
N ILE A 106 19.40 -15.02 -25.33
CA ILE A 106 18.29 -14.47 -26.15
C ILE A 106 17.20 -15.52 -26.50
N SER A 107 17.19 -16.71 -25.89
CA SER A 107 16.28 -17.79 -26.32
C SER A 107 14.79 -17.62 -25.91
N ASP A 108 14.43 -16.57 -25.16
CA ASP A 108 13.04 -16.19 -24.83
C ASP A 108 12.62 -14.81 -25.40
N GLY A 109 13.35 -14.32 -26.41
CA GLY A 109 13.17 -12.96 -26.95
C GLY A 109 11.78 -12.69 -27.55
N ARG A 110 11.21 -13.60 -28.34
CA ARG A 110 9.94 -13.35 -29.06
C ARG A 110 8.74 -13.21 -28.13
N LYS A 111 8.58 -14.10 -27.15
CA LYS A 111 7.50 -14.03 -26.16
C LYS A 111 7.65 -12.79 -25.27
N ARG A 112 8.88 -12.46 -24.86
CA ARG A 112 9.19 -11.22 -24.12
C ARG A 112 8.91 -9.96 -24.93
N ILE A 113 9.26 -9.93 -26.22
CA ILE A 113 8.97 -8.80 -27.12
C ILE A 113 7.46 -8.61 -27.26
N ILE A 114 6.70 -9.68 -27.54
CA ILE A 114 5.24 -9.60 -27.67
C ILE A 114 4.61 -9.14 -26.35
N ALA A 115 5.03 -9.70 -25.21
CA ALA A 115 4.55 -9.28 -23.89
C ALA A 115 4.90 -7.81 -23.58
N SER A 116 6.10 -7.35 -23.97
CA SER A 116 6.54 -5.96 -23.83
C SER A 116 5.70 -5.00 -24.67
N VAL A 117 5.42 -5.36 -25.94
CA VAL A 117 4.56 -4.58 -26.84
C VAL A 117 3.13 -4.50 -26.29
N ILE A 118 2.55 -5.63 -25.87
CA ILE A 118 1.21 -5.66 -25.26
C ILE A 118 1.16 -4.80 -23.99
N ARG A 119 2.18 -4.89 -23.13
CA ARG A 119 2.29 -4.07 -21.92
C ARG A 119 2.32 -2.58 -22.25
N ARG A 120 3.15 -2.17 -23.22
CA ARG A 120 3.27 -0.77 -23.65
C ARG A 120 1.96 -0.22 -24.22
N LEU A 121 1.30 -0.97 -25.10
CA LEU A 121 0.00 -0.57 -25.68
C LEU A 121 -1.09 -0.51 -24.61
N GLY A 122 -1.09 -1.47 -23.67
CA GLY A 122 -1.98 -1.50 -22.52
C GLY A 122 -1.80 -0.27 -21.63
N GLN A 123 -0.56 0.09 -21.30
CA GLN A 123 -0.23 1.28 -20.50
C GLN A 123 -0.62 2.58 -21.21
N GLN A 124 -0.37 2.72 -22.52
CA GLN A 124 -0.80 3.90 -23.27
C GLN A 124 -2.33 4.05 -23.30
N THR A 125 -3.06 2.94 -23.45
CA THR A 125 -4.52 2.94 -23.45
C THR A 125 -5.07 3.21 -22.05
N PHE A 126 -4.48 2.63 -21.01
CA PHE A 126 -4.80 2.89 -19.62
C PHE A 126 -4.62 4.37 -19.26
N ARG A 127 -3.47 4.96 -19.65
CA ARG A 127 -3.19 6.37 -19.46
C ARG A 127 -4.23 7.28 -20.12
N ARG A 128 -4.61 7.00 -21.37
CA ARG A 128 -5.65 7.79 -22.06
C ARG A 128 -7.00 7.72 -21.33
N LYS A 129 -7.38 6.53 -20.84
CA LYS A 129 -8.62 6.36 -20.05
C LYS A 129 -8.57 7.18 -18.75
N LEU A 130 -7.44 7.19 -18.04
CA LEU A 130 -7.28 7.97 -16.82
C LEU A 130 -7.27 9.48 -17.08
N ILE A 131 -6.57 9.96 -18.12
CA ILE A 131 -6.63 11.37 -18.54
C ILE A 131 -8.08 11.79 -18.78
N SER A 132 -8.85 10.98 -19.50
CA SER A 132 -10.26 11.26 -19.75
C SER A 132 -11.10 11.25 -18.46
N ALA A 133 -10.94 10.22 -17.62
CA ALA A 133 -11.72 10.06 -16.39
C ALA A 133 -11.49 11.19 -15.38
N TYR A 134 -10.24 11.65 -15.23
CA TYR A 134 -9.84 12.70 -14.31
C TYR A 134 -9.82 14.10 -14.97
N SER A 135 -10.38 14.25 -16.18
CA SER A 135 -10.40 15.54 -16.90
C SER A 135 -9.02 16.19 -17.03
N GLY A 136 -7.97 15.38 -17.23
CA GLY A 136 -6.59 15.83 -17.36
C GLY A 136 -6.01 16.43 -16.08
N GLN A 137 -6.52 16.06 -14.91
CA GLN A 137 -6.11 16.61 -13.63
C GLN A 137 -5.52 15.54 -12.71
N CYS A 138 -4.42 15.87 -12.03
CA CYS A 138 -3.87 15.05 -10.96
C CYS A 138 -4.89 14.88 -9.84
N ALA A 139 -5.13 13.63 -9.43
CA ALA A 139 -6.07 13.26 -8.38
C ALA A 139 -5.72 13.91 -7.03
N LEU A 140 -4.43 14.11 -6.73
CA LEU A 140 -4.01 14.57 -5.40
C LEU A 140 -3.59 16.05 -5.35
N THR A 141 -3.03 16.58 -6.44
CA THR A 141 -2.48 17.94 -6.46
C THR A 141 -3.31 18.92 -7.28
N CYS A 142 -4.35 18.44 -7.95
CA CYS A 142 -5.14 19.24 -8.89
C CYS A 142 -4.34 19.81 -10.09
N CYS A 143 -3.08 19.40 -10.28
CA CYS A 143 -2.24 19.83 -11.40
C CYS A 143 -2.85 19.42 -12.73
N LYS A 144 -2.93 20.34 -13.69
CA LYS A 144 -3.51 20.11 -15.03
C LYS A 144 -2.48 20.09 -16.17
N THR A 145 -1.20 20.15 -15.85
CA THR A 145 -0.11 20.13 -16.84
C THR A 145 0.09 18.71 -17.38
N PRO A 146 -0.33 18.38 -18.60
CA PRO A 146 -0.43 16.97 -19.03
C PRO A 146 0.91 16.24 -19.09
N TRP A 147 2.00 16.98 -19.35
CA TRP A 147 3.37 16.46 -19.49
C TRP A 147 3.93 15.86 -18.20
N VAL A 148 3.45 16.32 -17.04
CA VAL A 148 3.90 15.83 -15.73
C VAL A 148 2.93 14.83 -15.11
N LEU A 149 1.83 14.50 -15.80
CA LEU A 149 0.85 13.52 -15.32
C LEU A 149 1.27 12.11 -15.72
N GLU A 150 0.93 11.14 -14.89
CA GLU A 150 1.24 9.73 -15.05
C GLU A 150 0.06 8.86 -14.61
N ALA A 151 -0.02 7.68 -15.21
CA ALA A 151 -1.04 6.70 -14.92
C ALA A 151 -0.52 5.74 -13.87
N ALA A 152 -0.93 5.95 -12.62
CA ALA A 152 -0.55 5.13 -11.49
C ALA A 152 -1.55 3.99 -11.32
N HIS A 153 -1.06 2.77 -11.13
CA HIS A 153 -1.89 1.66 -10.69
C HIS A 153 -2.01 1.71 -9.16
N ILE A 154 -3.22 1.51 -8.63
CA ILE A 154 -3.44 1.43 -7.18
C ILE A 154 -2.94 0.08 -6.66
N SER A 155 -3.36 -1.00 -7.31
CA SER A 155 -2.87 -2.36 -7.04
C SER A 155 -2.02 -2.89 -8.22
N PRO A 156 -1.04 -3.78 -7.97
CA PRO A 156 -0.08 -4.23 -8.99
C PRO A 156 -0.73 -4.77 -10.26
N TYR A 157 -0.07 -4.51 -11.39
CA TYR A 157 -0.48 -5.04 -12.69
C TYR A 157 -0.39 -6.57 -12.72
N ARG A 158 -1.51 -7.24 -13.02
CA ARG A 158 -1.61 -8.71 -13.18
C ARG A 158 -2.12 -9.12 -14.58
N GLY A 159 -1.95 -8.25 -15.57
CA GLY A 159 -2.46 -8.43 -16.94
C GLY A 159 -3.50 -7.37 -17.34
N ILE A 160 -3.98 -7.41 -18.58
CA ILE A 160 -4.77 -6.32 -19.17
C ILE A 160 -6.07 -5.99 -18.42
N LYS A 161 -6.65 -6.96 -17.69
CA LYS A 161 -7.83 -6.75 -16.84
C LYS A 161 -7.56 -5.80 -15.67
N THR A 162 -6.30 -5.65 -15.25
CA THR A 162 -5.89 -4.70 -14.19
C THR A 162 -5.72 -3.26 -14.70
N ASN A 163 -5.82 -3.02 -16.01
CA ASN A 163 -5.89 -1.68 -16.62
C ASN A 163 -7.32 -1.10 -16.59
N ALA A 164 -8.02 -1.32 -15.49
CA ALA A 164 -9.33 -0.73 -15.21
C ALA A 164 -9.14 0.66 -14.60
N VAL A 165 -9.98 1.63 -14.98
CA VAL A 165 -9.92 3.01 -14.44
C VAL A 165 -10.06 3.01 -12.92
N SER A 166 -10.91 2.14 -12.37
CA SER A 166 -11.08 1.96 -10.93
C SER A 166 -9.85 1.38 -10.22
N ASN A 167 -8.86 0.84 -10.95
CA ASN A 167 -7.56 0.45 -10.40
C ASN A 167 -6.48 1.51 -10.67
N GLY A 168 -6.87 2.73 -11.03
CA GLY A 168 -5.93 3.76 -11.46
C GLY A 168 -6.19 5.14 -10.88
N LEU A 169 -5.09 5.87 -10.69
CA LEU A 169 -5.07 7.29 -10.39
C LEU A 169 -4.29 8.01 -11.49
N LEU A 170 -4.75 9.20 -11.88
CA LEU A 170 -3.92 10.11 -12.66
C LEU A 170 -3.13 10.99 -11.68
N LEU A 171 -1.81 10.85 -11.64
CA LEU A 171 -0.98 11.51 -10.63
C LEU A 171 0.09 12.38 -11.29
N ARG A 172 0.58 13.40 -10.59
CA ARG A 172 1.82 14.10 -10.98
C ARG A 172 3.01 13.16 -10.73
N ALA A 173 4.03 13.16 -11.59
CA ALA A 173 5.10 12.16 -11.58
C ALA A 173 5.82 12.02 -10.21
N ASP A 174 6.11 13.14 -9.55
CA ASP A 174 6.67 13.16 -8.20
C ASP A 174 5.76 12.47 -7.17
N VAL A 175 4.47 12.79 -7.17
CA VAL A 175 3.47 12.20 -6.29
C VAL A 175 3.19 10.74 -6.65
N HIS A 176 3.29 10.37 -7.92
CA HIS A 176 3.22 8.98 -8.36
C HIS A 176 4.35 8.16 -7.76
N THR A 177 5.60 8.65 -7.81
CA THR A 177 6.74 7.98 -7.14
C THR A 177 6.48 7.82 -5.64
N LEU A 178 6.03 8.87 -4.95
CA LEU A 178 5.70 8.79 -3.52
C LEU A 178 4.55 7.82 -3.23
N PHE A 179 3.58 7.72 -4.13
CA PHE A 179 2.47 6.78 -4.03
C PHE A 179 2.95 5.33 -4.21
N ASP A 180 3.81 5.06 -5.18
CA ASP A 180 4.38 3.72 -5.41
C ASP A 180 5.23 3.24 -4.22
N LEU A 181 6.00 4.16 -3.63
CA LEU A 181 6.79 3.95 -2.41
C LEU A 181 5.93 3.86 -1.13
N ALA A 182 4.61 4.04 -1.24
CA ALA A 182 3.67 4.05 -0.13
C ALA A 182 3.99 5.12 0.95
N LEU A 183 4.58 6.25 0.52
CA LEU A 183 4.80 7.45 1.33
C LEU A 183 3.64 8.45 1.23
N VAL A 184 2.82 8.30 0.19
CA VAL A 184 1.52 8.98 0.04
C VAL A 184 0.48 7.91 -0.26
N ALA A 185 -0.66 7.93 0.43
CA ALA A 185 -1.75 7.01 0.19
C ALA A 185 -3.11 7.70 0.30
N ILE A 186 -4.19 7.02 -0.12
CA ILE A 186 -5.56 7.45 0.13
C ILE A 186 -6.14 6.51 1.17
N GLU A 187 -6.57 7.06 2.30
CA GLU A 187 -7.24 6.32 3.37
C GLU A 187 -8.65 5.93 2.89
N PRO A 188 -8.99 4.64 2.82
CA PRO A 188 -10.17 4.15 2.10
C PRO A 188 -11.52 4.51 2.77
N THR A 189 -11.55 4.74 4.08
CA THR A 189 -12.78 4.98 4.84
C THR A 189 -13.23 6.44 4.75
N LYS A 190 -12.35 7.39 5.08
CA LYS A 190 -12.68 8.83 5.02
C LYS A 190 -12.39 9.43 3.65
N LEU A 191 -11.73 8.67 2.77
CA LEU A 191 -11.32 9.09 1.44
C LEU A 191 -10.50 10.39 1.48
N VAL A 192 -9.46 10.38 2.33
CA VAL A 192 -8.51 11.48 2.49
C VAL A 192 -7.10 11.02 2.17
N VAL A 193 -6.29 11.93 1.65
CA VAL A 193 -4.87 11.70 1.41
C VAL A 193 -4.15 11.62 2.75
N ARG A 194 -3.21 10.68 2.86
CA ARG A 194 -2.30 10.55 3.99
C ARG A 194 -0.85 10.63 3.50
N VAL A 195 -0.04 11.40 4.22
CA VAL A 195 1.37 11.64 3.91
C VAL A 195 2.23 11.12 5.06
N SER A 196 3.28 10.38 4.72
CA SER A 196 4.23 9.82 5.67
C SER A 196 4.97 10.90 6.45
N LYS A 197 5.25 10.65 7.73
CA LYS A 197 6.12 11.51 8.56
C LYS A 197 7.55 11.67 8.03
N LEU A 198 8.02 10.77 7.17
CA LEU A 198 9.29 10.93 6.47
C LEU A 198 9.33 12.14 5.52
N LEU A 199 8.16 12.69 5.16
CA LEU A 199 8.00 13.86 4.31
C LEU A 199 7.68 15.14 5.10
N GLU A 200 7.75 15.12 6.43
CA GLU A 200 7.51 16.30 7.28
C GLU A 200 8.48 17.44 6.94
N GLY A 201 7.97 18.68 6.87
CA GLY A 201 8.72 19.85 6.44
C GLY A 201 8.92 19.95 4.92
N SER A 202 8.47 18.97 4.13
CA SER A 202 8.46 19.05 2.67
C SER A 202 7.19 19.72 2.13
N MET A 203 7.22 20.09 0.86
CA MET A 203 6.02 20.63 0.19
C MET A 203 4.85 19.64 0.09
N TYR A 204 5.10 18.34 0.26
CA TYR A 204 4.08 17.30 0.15
C TYR A 204 3.22 17.18 1.41
N GLU A 205 3.70 17.66 2.56
CA GLU A 205 2.93 17.67 3.81
C GLU A 205 1.58 18.37 3.65
N ALA A 206 1.53 19.42 2.82
CA ALA A 206 0.30 20.15 2.50
C ALA A 206 -0.75 19.30 1.76
N LEU A 207 -0.45 18.06 1.35
CA LEU A 207 -1.42 17.13 0.79
C LEU A 207 -2.17 16.34 1.87
N ASP A 208 -1.62 16.22 3.09
CA ASP A 208 -2.21 15.42 4.15
C ASP A 208 -3.60 15.94 4.54
N GLY A 209 -4.55 15.02 4.72
CA GLY A 209 -5.93 15.32 5.07
C GLY A 209 -6.81 15.87 3.94
N LYS A 210 -6.27 16.16 2.75
CA LYS A 210 -7.07 16.64 1.62
C LYS A 210 -7.89 15.51 0.98
N HIS A 211 -9.03 15.85 0.39
CA HIS A 211 -9.78 14.91 -0.43
C HIS A 211 -9.17 14.80 -1.84
N PRO A 212 -9.01 13.58 -2.38
CA PRO A 212 -8.60 13.40 -3.76
C PRO A 212 -9.73 13.84 -4.71
N VAL A 213 -9.35 14.37 -5.87
CA VAL A 213 -10.27 14.54 -7.00
C VAL A 213 -10.67 13.16 -7.50
N LEU A 214 -11.97 12.93 -7.67
CA LEU A 214 -12.53 11.70 -8.22
C LEU A 214 -13.03 11.92 -9.65
N PRO A 215 -13.05 10.87 -10.48
CA PRO A 215 -13.72 10.92 -11.77
C PRO A 215 -15.19 11.31 -11.62
N ALA A 216 -15.72 12.10 -12.55
CA ALA A 216 -17.11 12.57 -12.48
C ALA A 216 -18.16 11.45 -12.46
N LYS A 217 -17.82 10.27 -13.00
CA LYS A 217 -18.69 9.09 -13.01
C LYS A 217 -18.32 8.17 -11.85
N ALA A 218 -19.27 7.91 -10.96
CA ALA A 218 -19.09 7.02 -9.81
C ALA A 218 -18.57 5.63 -10.17
N ALA A 219 -19.00 5.06 -11.31
CA ALA A 219 -18.53 3.76 -11.80
C ALA A 219 -17.03 3.74 -12.17
N LEU A 220 -16.40 4.90 -12.29
CA LEU A 220 -14.97 5.05 -12.57
C LEU A 220 -14.16 5.42 -11.33
N HIS A 221 -14.81 5.58 -10.16
CA HIS A 221 -14.09 5.85 -8.92
C HIS A 221 -13.08 4.74 -8.60
N PRO A 222 -11.99 5.09 -7.88
CA PRO A 222 -11.08 4.10 -7.32
C PRO A 222 -11.82 3.00 -6.57
N SER A 223 -11.43 1.75 -6.81
CA SER A 223 -11.93 0.59 -6.09
C SER A 223 -11.50 0.67 -4.63
N VAL A 224 -12.47 0.60 -3.72
CA VAL A 224 -12.21 0.58 -2.27
C VAL A 224 -11.25 -0.55 -1.90
N ALA A 225 -11.46 -1.76 -2.45
CA ALA A 225 -10.57 -2.89 -2.20
C ALA A 225 -9.13 -2.67 -2.69
N ALA A 226 -8.95 -1.93 -3.80
CA ALA A 226 -7.61 -1.58 -4.28
C ALA A 226 -6.96 -0.54 -3.36
N LEU A 227 -7.72 0.46 -2.91
CA LEU A 227 -7.26 1.45 -1.94
C LEU A 227 -6.89 0.81 -0.60
N GLU A 228 -7.69 -0.13 -0.09
CA GLU A 228 -7.39 -0.89 1.13
C GLU A 228 -6.08 -1.68 0.99
N TYR A 229 -5.87 -2.35 -0.15
CA TYR A 229 -4.63 -3.06 -0.42
C TYR A 229 -3.42 -2.12 -0.39
N HIS A 230 -3.50 -0.99 -1.11
CA HIS A 230 -2.39 -0.02 -1.16
C HIS A 230 -2.14 0.63 0.21
N TYR A 231 -3.21 1.05 0.90
CA TYR A 231 -3.13 1.65 2.22
C TYR A 231 -2.57 0.68 3.28
N GLY A 232 -2.76 -0.62 3.11
CA GLY A 232 -2.13 -1.64 3.95
C GLY A 232 -0.60 -1.69 3.86
N LEU A 233 -0.02 -1.10 2.81
CA LEU A 233 1.42 -0.94 2.59
C LEU A 233 1.95 0.45 3.01
N PHE A 234 1.05 1.38 3.36
CA PHE A 234 1.40 2.76 3.69
C PHE A 234 2.36 2.83 4.88
N HIS A 235 3.40 3.65 4.74
CA HIS A 235 4.35 3.96 5.79
C HIS A 235 3.95 5.28 6.46
N PRO A 236 3.21 5.26 7.58
CA PRO A 236 2.72 6.48 8.24
C PRO A 236 3.85 7.37 8.76
#